data_AF-A0A9P8UHF2-F1
#
_entry.id   AF-A0A9P8UHF2-F1
#
_cell.length_a   1.000
_cell.length_b   1.000
_cell.length_c   1.000
_cell.angle_alpha   90.00
_cell.angle_beta   90.00
_cell.angle_gamma   90.00
#
_symmetry.space_group_name_H-M   'P 1'
#
loop_
_entity.id
_entity.type
_entity.pdbx_description
1 polymer ?
#
loop_
_entity_poly.entity_id
_entity_poly.type
_entity_poly.pdbx_seq_one_letter_code
_entity_poly.pdbx_strand_id
1 'polypeptide(L)'
;MYTPPTNMRYFSTVLLCCIIALASRYSDGPEVRSDPQDPNTAGMVFLEHAEALIHYDLKWPSITTVPCLAIMATIYVAIGSDAAGWLHHGMAARLIIDMGLNIDASSVDGSTCLSTQDIRLRRQIYWTFYCSDKLFASYTGLVCTMLEFQGSIPLPEPFVSDEGPPGKTPNAVSKSTFLACLHRLFSTQCQISESILKGF
;
A
#
# COMPACT_ATOMS: atom_id res chain seq x y z
N MET A 1 -17.42 -10.74 -22.26
CA MET A 1 -16.60 -10.40 -21.09
C MET A 1 -15.23 -10.00 -21.60
N TYR A 2 -14.90 -8.71 -21.62
CA TYR A 2 -13.60 -8.23 -22.13
C TYR A 2 -12.55 -8.46 -21.05
N THR A 3 -11.61 -9.39 -21.30
CA THR A 3 -10.43 -9.55 -20.46
C THR A 3 -9.38 -8.56 -20.95
N PRO A 4 -9.06 -7.50 -20.20
CA PRO A 4 -8.01 -6.58 -20.60
C PRO A 4 -6.66 -7.33 -20.70
N PRO A 5 -5.76 -6.89 -21.58
CA PRO A 5 -4.45 -7.53 -21.77
C PRO A 5 -3.69 -7.59 -20.44
N THR A 6 -3.03 -8.73 -20.20
CA THR A 6 -2.36 -9.12 -18.95
C THR A 6 -1.32 -8.10 -18.44
N ASN A 7 -0.79 -7.24 -19.31
CA ASN A 7 0.17 -6.18 -18.96
C ASN A 7 -0.45 -4.95 -18.26
N MET A 8 -1.78 -4.80 -18.22
CA MET A 8 -2.45 -3.64 -17.59
C MET A 8 -3.10 -3.96 -16.24
N ARG A 9 -2.96 -5.18 -15.70
CA ARG A 9 -3.68 -5.58 -14.47
C ARG A 9 -3.14 -4.93 -13.20
N TYR A 10 -1.86 -4.59 -13.17
CA TYR A 10 -1.18 -3.99 -12.01
C TYR A 10 -0.72 -2.55 -12.27
N PHE A 11 -1.21 -1.96 -13.36
CA PHE A 11 -0.86 -0.62 -13.79
C PHE A 11 -2.13 0.19 -13.99
N SER A 12 -2.19 1.37 -13.39
CA SER A 12 -3.16 2.39 -13.75
C SER A 12 -2.44 3.73 -13.86
N THR A 13 -2.95 4.61 -14.73
CA THR A 13 -2.42 5.98 -14.86
C THR A 13 -2.51 6.72 -13.52
N VAL A 14 -3.58 6.48 -12.76
CA VAL A 14 -3.76 7.06 -11.42
C VAL A 14 -2.63 6.62 -10.48
N LEU A 15 -2.32 5.32 -10.48
CA LEU A 15 -1.26 4.78 -9.64
C LEU A 15 0.11 5.35 -10.02
N LEU A 16 0.38 5.48 -11.31
CA LEU A 16 1.60 6.13 -11.80
C LEU A 16 1.70 7.58 -11.30
N CYS A 17 0.63 8.37 -11.45
CA CYS A 17 0.57 9.74 -10.94
C CYS A 17 0.82 9.80 -9.43
N CYS A 18 0.16 8.94 -8.63
CA CYS A 18 0.39 8.84 -7.19
C CYS A 18 1.85 8.53 -6.84
N ILE A 19 2.45 7.54 -7.52
CA ILE A 19 3.84 7.13 -7.28
C ILE A 19 4.80 8.29 -7.59
N ILE A 20 4.61 8.97 -8.73
CA ILE A 20 5.46 10.10 -9.11
C ILE A 20 5.26 11.26 -8.12
N ALA A 21 4.02 11.58 -7.75
CA ALA A 21 3.72 12.63 -6.77
C ALA A 21 4.45 12.40 -5.44
N LEU A 22 4.39 11.16 -4.91
CA LEU A 22 5.08 10.80 -3.69
C LEU A 22 6.60 10.83 -3.86
N ALA A 23 7.12 10.28 -4.96
CA ALA A 23 8.55 10.24 -5.23
C ALA A 23 9.16 11.64 -5.39
N SER A 24 8.44 12.58 -6.02
CA SER A 24 8.85 13.97 -6.15
C SER A 24 9.14 14.63 -4.80
N ARG A 25 8.41 14.26 -3.73
CA ARG A 25 8.66 14.79 -2.38
C ARG A 25 10.02 14.40 -1.80
N TYR A 26 10.60 13.30 -2.29
CA TYR A 26 11.92 12.83 -1.89
C TYR A 26 13.01 13.22 -2.91
N SER A 27 12.67 14.01 -3.93
CA SER A 27 13.62 14.55 -4.89
C SER A 27 14.06 15.95 -4.46
N ASP A 28 15.37 16.20 -4.54
CA ASP A 28 15.94 17.53 -4.32
C ASP A 28 15.79 18.46 -5.53
N GLY A 29 15.38 17.92 -6.68
CA GLY A 29 15.24 18.66 -7.93
C GLY A 29 14.17 19.76 -7.85
N PRO A 30 14.48 21.04 -8.12
CA PRO A 30 13.47 22.09 -8.14
C PRO A 30 12.45 21.91 -9.27
N GLU A 31 12.77 21.15 -10.32
CA GLU A 31 11.90 20.87 -11.46
C GLU A 31 10.64 20.05 -11.11
N VAL A 32 10.64 19.35 -9.98
CA VAL A 32 9.47 18.59 -9.52
C VAL A 32 8.51 19.43 -8.68
N ARG A 33 8.83 20.69 -8.42
CA ARG A 33 8.07 21.63 -7.57
C ARG A 33 7.30 22.62 -8.44
N SER A 34 6.03 22.84 -8.12
CA SER A 34 5.23 23.88 -8.78
C SER A 34 5.74 25.28 -8.41
N ASP A 35 6.21 25.46 -7.18
CA ASP A 35 7.00 26.62 -6.74
C ASP A 35 8.42 26.14 -6.40
N PRO A 36 9.45 26.54 -7.18
CA PRO A 36 10.84 26.16 -6.92
C PRO A 36 11.34 26.49 -5.50
N GLN A 37 10.76 27.48 -4.83
CA GLN A 37 11.13 27.93 -3.49
C GLN A 37 10.39 27.20 -2.36
N ASP A 38 9.31 26.47 -2.65
CA ASP A 38 8.54 25.72 -1.66
C ASP A 38 8.65 24.20 -1.88
N PRO A 39 9.44 23.48 -1.04
CA PRO A 39 9.55 22.03 -1.09
C PRO A 39 8.22 21.28 -0.93
N ASN A 40 7.21 21.88 -0.28
CA ASN A 40 5.91 21.22 -0.11
C ASN A 40 5.14 21.10 -1.43
N THR A 41 5.48 21.91 -2.44
CA THR A 41 4.84 21.84 -3.76
C THR A 41 5.40 20.73 -4.64
N ALA A 42 6.40 19.98 -4.17
CA ALA A 42 6.97 18.86 -4.89
C ALA A 42 5.91 17.80 -5.20
N GLY A 43 5.71 17.49 -6.49
CA GLY A 43 4.77 16.47 -6.96
C GLY A 43 3.30 16.89 -6.99
N MET A 44 2.96 18.13 -6.63
CA MET A 44 1.56 18.59 -6.54
C MET A 44 0.81 18.48 -7.86
N VAL A 45 1.45 18.78 -8.99
CA VAL A 45 0.83 18.60 -10.32
C VAL A 45 0.39 17.15 -10.53
N PHE A 46 1.18 16.17 -10.12
CA PHE A 46 0.82 14.76 -10.26
C PHE A 46 -0.26 14.34 -9.28
N LEU A 47 -0.30 14.92 -8.08
CA LEU A 47 -1.39 14.71 -7.12
C LEU A 47 -2.72 15.23 -7.68
N GLU A 48 -2.74 16.44 -8.25
CA GLU A 48 -3.93 17.03 -8.89
C GLU A 48 -4.45 16.15 -10.03
N HIS A 49 -3.55 15.60 -10.85
CA HIS A 49 -3.93 14.64 -11.89
C HIS A 49 -4.50 13.34 -11.30
N ALA A 50 -3.91 12.83 -10.21
CA ALA A 50 -4.41 11.64 -9.53
C ALA A 50 -5.80 11.87 -8.93
N GLU A 51 -6.05 13.02 -8.29
CA GLU A 51 -7.37 13.43 -7.78
C GLU A 51 -8.41 13.48 -8.91
N ALA A 52 -8.08 14.07 -10.05
CA ALA A 52 -9.01 14.14 -11.17
C ALA A 52 -9.40 12.75 -11.70
N LEU A 53 -8.45 11.81 -11.73
CA LEU A 53 -8.67 10.47 -12.28
C LEU A 53 -9.27 9.48 -11.29
N ILE A 54 -8.95 9.56 -10.00
CA ILE A 54 -9.40 8.59 -8.98
C ILE A 54 -10.92 8.53 -8.87
N HIS A 55 -11.62 9.63 -9.14
CA HIS A 55 -13.09 9.66 -9.13
C HIS A 55 -13.74 8.69 -10.14
N TYR A 56 -13.06 8.37 -11.24
CA TYR A 56 -13.53 7.38 -12.20
C TYR A 56 -13.28 5.95 -11.68
N ASP A 57 -12.10 5.70 -11.13
CA ASP A 57 -11.72 4.42 -10.53
C ASP A 57 -12.61 4.07 -9.33
N LEU A 58 -13.04 5.06 -8.53
CA LEU A 58 -13.92 4.83 -7.38
C LEU A 58 -15.31 4.28 -7.74
N LYS A 59 -15.75 4.42 -8.99
CA LYS A 59 -17.00 3.80 -9.47
C LYS A 59 -16.84 2.30 -9.71
N TRP A 60 -15.66 1.88 -10.14
CA TRP A 60 -15.32 0.49 -10.43
C TRP A 60 -13.91 0.18 -9.93
N PRO A 61 -13.73 0.08 -8.60
CA PRO A 61 -12.41 -0.03 -8.01
C PRO A 61 -11.67 -1.28 -8.47
N SER A 62 -10.36 -1.14 -8.64
CA SER A 62 -9.46 -2.23 -9.01
C SER A 62 -8.37 -2.40 -7.97
N ILE A 63 -7.54 -3.46 -8.10
CA ILE A 63 -6.45 -3.73 -7.16
C ILE A 63 -5.45 -2.57 -7.05
N THR A 64 -5.33 -1.73 -8.08
CA THR A 64 -4.46 -0.54 -8.08
C THR A 64 -5.10 0.65 -7.38
N THR A 65 -6.43 0.70 -7.25
CA THR A 65 -7.15 1.82 -6.60
C THR A 65 -6.79 1.92 -5.11
N VAL A 66 -6.60 0.78 -4.43
CA VAL A 66 -6.21 0.73 -3.01
C VAL A 66 -4.85 1.43 -2.75
N PRO A 67 -3.74 1.06 -3.42
CA PRO A 67 -2.47 1.76 -3.23
C PRO A 67 -2.51 3.21 -3.72
N CYS A 68 -3.33 3.57 -4.73
CA CYS A 68 -3.50 4.99 -5.11
C CYS A 68 -3.99 5.81 -3.91
N LEU A 69 -5.07 5.36 -3.27
CA LEU A 69 -5.68 6.03 -2.13
C LEU A 69 -4.74 6.08 -0.91
N ALA A 70 -4.01 5.00 -0.64
CA ALA A 70 -3.03 4.96 0.45
C ALA A 70 -1.87 5.95 0.23
N ILE A 71 -1.38 6.05 -1.01
CA ILE A 71 -0.34 7.02 -1.37
C ILE A 71 -0.86 8.44 -1.27
N MET A 72 -2.05 8.73 -1.82
CA MET A 72 -2.68 10.05 -1.70
C MET A 72 -2.85 10.44 -0.23
N ALA A 73 -3.33 9.51 0.61
CA ALA A 73 -3.47 9.73 2.05
C ALA A 73 -2.14 10.16 2.70
N THR A 74 -1.05 9.47 2.35
CA THR A 74 0.30 9.78 2.84
C THR A 74 0.76 11.17 2.39
N ILE A 75 0.49 11.54 1.13
CA ILE A 75 0.86 12.86 0.60
C ILE A 75 0.11 13.97 1.32
N TYR A 76 -1.22 13.82 1.54
CA TYR A 76 -1.99 14.85 2.23
C TYR A 76 -1.53 15.08 3.66
N VAL A 77 -1.26 14.01 4.42
CA VAL A 77 -0.68 14.12 5.76
C VAL A 77 0.67 14.85 5.70
N ALA A 78 1.51 14.51 4.73
CA ALA A 78 2.84 15.11 4.59
C ALA A 78 2.81 16.62 4.24
N ILE A 79 1.70 17.15 3.71
CA ILE A 79 1.51 18.58 3.45
C ILE A 79 0.57 19.26 4.48
N GLY A 80 0.24 18.57 5.57
CA GLY A 80 -0.59 19.10 6.67
C GLY A 80 -2.09 19.12 6.40
N SER A 81 -2.56 18.38 5.40
CA SER A 81 -3.99 18.22 5.08
C SER A 81 -4.55 16.92 5.68
N ASP A 82 -4.45 16.78 7.00
CA ASP A 82 -4.73 15.51 7.71
C ASP A 82 -6.16 15.01 7.49
N ALA A 83 -7.13 15.92 7.39
CA ALA A 83 -8.53 15.55 7.11
C ALA A 83 -8.69 14.89 5.74
N ALA A 84 -8.03 15.41 4.70
CA ALA A 84 -8.01 14.79 3.38
C ALA A 84 -7.26 13.45 3.43
N GLY A 85 -6.15 13.40 4.15
CA GLY A 85 -5.39 12.17 4.41
C GLY A 85 -6.26 11.07 5.02
N TRP A 86 -6.99 11.40 6.07
CA TRP A 86 -7.89 10.50 6.78
C TRP A 86 -9.02 9.97 5.89
N LEU A 87 -9.64 10.81 5.07
CA LEU A 87 -10.70 10.39 4.15
C LEU A 87 -10.17 9.41 3.10
N HIS A 88 -9.01 9.67 2.50
CA HIS A 88 -8.40 8.78 1.52
C HIS A 88 -7.95 7.45 2.14
N HIS A 89 -7.38 7.50 3.34
CA HIS A 89 -7.03 6.30 4.12
C HIS A 89 -8.29 5.47 4.41
N GLY A 90 -9.35 6.09 4.90
CA GLY A 90 -10.63 5.41 5.13
C GLY A 90 -11.22 4.79 3.87
N MET A 91 -11.16 5.47 2.71
CA MET A 91 -11.59 4.87 1.43
C MET A 91 -10.80 3.60 1.09
N ALA A 92 -9.46 3.63 1.24
CA ALA A 92 -8.62 2.47 1.02
C ALA A 92 -8.97 1.31 1.97
N ALA A 93 -9.16 1.60 3.26
CA ALA A 93 -9.54 0.61 4.27
C ALA A 93 -10.84 -0.13 3.91
N ARG A 94 -11.87 0.62 3.47
CA ARG A 94 -13.14 0.00 3.03
C ARG A 94 -12.95 -0.87 1.80
N LEU A 95 -12.17 -0.42 0.81
CA LEU A 95 -11.92 -1.21 -0.41
C LEU A 95 -11.13 -2.49 -0.15
N ILE A 96 -10.22 -2.48 0.83
CA ILE A 96 -9.48 -3.69 1.23
C ILE A 96 -10.44 -4.78 1.72
N ILE A 97 -11.43 -4.42 2.53
CA ILE A 97 -12.46 -5.35 3.02
C ILE A 97 -13.42 -5.76 1.89
N ASP A 98 -13.91 -4.80 1.11
CA ASP A 98 -14.83 -5.05 -0.02
C ASP A 98 -14.25 -6.03 -1.05
N MET A 99 -12.95 -5.88 -1.38
CA MET A 99 -12.24 -6.76 -2.30
C MET A 99 -11.77 -8.09 -1.68
N GLY A 100 -12.03 -8.31 -0.38
CA GLY A 100 -11.61 -9.49 0.37
C GLY A 100 -10.10 -9.64 0.51
N LEU A 101 -9.33 -8.54 0.51
CA LEU A 101 -7.87 -8.57 0.66
C LEU A 101 -7.43 -8.96 2.08
N ASN A 102 -8.35 -8.88 3.05
CA ASN A 102 -8.19 -9.32 4.42
C ASN A 102 -8.39 -10.84 4.61
N ILE A 103 -8.79 -11.57 3.56
CA ILE A 103 -9.01 -13.03 3.60
C ILE A 103 -7.91 -13.73 2.82
N ASP A 104 -7.39 -14.84 3.36
CA ASP A 104 -6.31 -15.56 2.70
C ASP A 104 -6.80 -16.25 1.44
N ALA A 105 -6.40 -15.72 0.28
CA ALA A 105 -6.83 -16.22 -1.01
C ALA A 105 -6.41 -17.67 -1.27
N SER A 106 -5.38 -18.21 -0.59
CA SER A 106 -5.01 -19.63 -0.74
C SER A 106 -5.87 -20.62 0.04
N SER A 107 -6.64 -20.17 1.03
CA SER A 107 -7.47 -21.04 1.87
C SER A 107 -8.91 -21.20 1.38
N VAL A 108 -9.30 -20.46 0.33
CA VAL A 108 -10.66 -20.50 -0.24
C VAL A 108 -10.76 -21.58 -1.31
N ASP A 109 -11.68 -22.53 -1.13
CA ASP A 109 -12.03 -23.53 -2.15
C ASP A 109 -12.57 -22.81 -3.41
N GLY A 110 -11.86 -22.93 -4.53
CA GLY A 110 -12.13 -22.19 -5.78
C GLY A 110 -11.07 -21.15 -6.15
N SER A 111 -10.06 -20.94 -5.30
CA SER A 111 -8.86 -20.10 -5.53
C SER A 111 -8.01 -20.45 -6.77
N THR A 112 -8.35 -21.53 -7.48
CA THR A 112 -7.81 -21.95 -8.78
C THR A 112 -7.72 -20.87 -9.86
N CYS A 113 -8.39 -19.71 -9.69
CA CYS A 113 -8.37 -18.61 -10.65
C CYS A 113 -7.29 -17.54 -10.39
N LEU A 114 -6.67 -17.51 -9.21
CA LEU A 114 -5.63 -16.52 -8.88
C LEU A 114 -4.23 -17.09 -9.05
N SER A 115 -3.35 -16.32 -9.69
CA SER A 115 -1.94 -16.69 -9.79
C SER A 115 -1.23 -16.53 -8.44
N THR A 116 -0.10 -17.23 -8.24
CA THR A 116 0.76 -17.03 -7.06
C THR A 116 1.17 -15.57 -6.90
N GLN A 117 1.37 -14.85 -8.01
CA GLN A 117 1.68 -13.42 -7.99
C GLN A 117 0.51 -12.58 -7.47
N ASP A 118 -0.73 -12.89 -7.87
CA ASP A 118 -1.93 -12.20 -7.37
C ASP A 118 -2.09 -12.38 -5.86
N ILE A 119 -1.94 -13.62 -5.38
CA ILE A 119 -2.06 -13.93 -3.94
C ILE A 119 -1.03 -13.12 -3.15
N ARG A 120 0.23 -13.09 -3.61
CA ARG A 120 1.31 -12.34 -2.96
C ARG A 120 1.04 -10.84 -2.94
N LEU A 121 0.60 -10.27 -4.05
CA LEU A 121 0.27 -8.85 -4.13
C LEU A 121 -0.88 -8.47 -3.19
N ARG A 122 -1.94 -9.29 -3.13
CA ARG A 122 -3.06 -9.08 -2.20
C ARG A 122 -2.60 -9.07 -0.75
N ARG A 123 -1.79 -10.06 -0.34
CA ARG A 123 -1.20 -10.12 1.00
C ARG A 123 -0.31 -8.92 1.30
N GLN A 124 0.51 -8.50 0.34
CA GLN A 124 1.39 -7.33 0.49
C GLN A 124 0.59 -6.04 0.68
N ILE A 125 -0.44 -5.81 -0.13
CA ILE A 125 -1.32 -4.64 -0.01
C ILE A 125 -1.98 -4.62 1.37
N TYR A 126 -2.54 -5.75 1.82
CA TYR A 126 -3.15 -5.85 3.14
C TYR A 126 -2.18 -5.48 4.27
N TRP A 127 -1.01 -6.13 4.34
CA TRP A 127 -0.06 -5.89 5.44
C TRP A 127 0.57 -4.48 5.40
N THR A 128 0.84 -3.96 4.20
CA THR A 128 1.33 -2.58 4.03
C THR A 128 0.31 -1.60 4.62
N PHE A 129 -0.96 -1.79 4.27
CA PHE A 129 -2.02 -0.90 4.73
C PHE A 129 -2.33 -1.07 6.21
N TYR A 130 -2.32 -2.30 6.73
CA TYR A 130 -2.47 -2.58 8.17
C TYR A 130 -1.42 -1.83 8.99
N CYS A 131 -0.16 -1.85 8.55
CA CYS A 131 0.90 -1.11 9.23
C CYS A 131 0.73 0.41 9.10
N SER A 132 0.36 0.88 7.90
CA SER A 132 0.06 2.30 7.66
C SER A 132 -1.06 2.81 8.57
N ASP A 133 -2.09 2.02 8.83
CA ASP A 133 -3.20 2.38 9.72
C ASP A 133 -2.74 2.60 11.16
N LYS A 134 -1.79 1.79 11.67
CA LYS A 134 -1.25 1.98 13.02
C LYS A 134 -0.35 3.20 13.12
N LEU A 135 0.46 3.44 12.10
CA LEU A 135 1.26 4.66 12.00
C LEU A 135 0.37 5.90 11.95
N PHE A 136 -0.69 5.87 11.13
CA PHE A 136 -1.63 6.97 11.00
C PHE A 136 -2.33 7.25 12.33
N ALA A 137 -2.85 6.21 13.00
CA ALA A 137 -3.48 6.32 14.32
C ALA A 137 -2.52 6.88 15.37
N SER A 138 -1.27 6.43 15.36
CA SER A 138 -0.25 6.91 16.30
C SER A 138 0.14 8.37 16.06
N TYR A 139 0.18 8.79 14.79
CA TYR A 139 0.48 10.17 14.41
C TYR A 139 -0.68 11.13 14.74
N THR A 140 -1.91 10.76 14.38
CA THR A 140 -3.08 11.64 14.49
C THR A 140 -3.83 11.54 15.83
N GLY A 141 -3.59 10.47 16.60
CA GLY A 141 -4.40 10.13 17.77
C GLY A 141 -5.79 9.58 17.43
N LEU A 142 -6.09 9.31 16.15
CA LEU A 142 -7.35 8.71 15.72
C LEU A 142 -7.36 7.19 15.92
N VAL A 143 -8.55 6.61 15.90
CA VAL A 143 -8.74 5.17 16.05
C VAL A 143 -8.19 4.38 14.86
N CYS A 144 -7.60 3.22 15.13
CA CYS A 144 -7.27 2.27 14.07
C CYS A 144 -8.53 1.76 13.38
N THR A 145 -8.51 1.68 12.06
CA THR A 145 -9.63 1.19 11.26
C THR A 145 -9.44 -0.25 10.79
N MET A 146 -8.19 -0.70 10.68
CA MET A 146 -7.83 -2.06 10.30
C MET A 146 -7.54 -2.85 11.57
N LEU A 147 -8.48 -3.67 12.02
CA LEU A 147 -8.38 -4.42 13.28
C LEU A 147 -7.87 -5.84 13.01
N GLU A 148 -7.08 -6.36 13.94
CA GLU A 148 -6.46 -7.68 13.79
C GLU A 148 -7.48 -8.80 13.49
N PHE A 149 -8.62 -8.80 14.19
CA PHE A 149 -9.66 -9.82 14.00
C PHE A 149 -10.34 -9.77 12.62
N GLN A 150 -10.21 -8.65 11.89
CA GLN A 150 -10.78 -8.52 10.55
C GLN A 150 -9.91 -9.22 9.51
N GLY A 151 -8.66 -9.53 9.81
CA GLY A 151 -7.73 -10.20 8.90
C GLY A 151 -7.51 -11.66 9.24
N SER A 152 -7.50 -12.51 8.21
CA SER A 152 -7.08 -13.92 8.31
C SER A 152 -5.87 -14.21 7.42
N ILE A 153 -5.06 -13.19 7.12
CA ILE A 153 -3.88 -13.29 6.24
C ILE A 153 -2.67 -13.77 7.05
N PRO A 154 -1.93 -14.80 6.60
CA PRO A 154 -0.67 -15.17 7.26
C PRO A 154 0.34 -14.02 7.20
N LEU A 155 1.21 -13.92 8.22
CA LEU A 155 2.27 -12.92 8.26
C LEU A 155 3.13 -12.96 6.98
N PRO A 156 3.71 -11.84 6.54
CA PRO A 156 4.57 -11.82 5.36
C PRO A 156 5.74 -12.81 5.51
N GLU A 157 5.84 -13.76 4.58
CA GLU A 157 6.94 -14.71 4.56
C GLU A 157 8.20 -14.08 3.91
N PRO A 158 9.40 -14.49 4.35
CA PRO A 158 10.64 -14.11 3.68
C PRO A 158 10.59 -14.48 2.19
N PHE A 159 10.99 -13.57 1.31
CA PHE A 159 11.16 -13.90 -0.11
C PHE A 159 12.18 -15.04 -0.26
N VAL A 160 11.72 -16.24 -0.61
CA VAL A 160 12.54 -17.29 -1.19
C VAL A 160 12.45 -17.09 -2.70
N SER A 161 13.53 -16.60 -3.32
CA SER A 161 13.62 -16.62 -4.77
C SER A 161 13.78 -18.07 -5.19
N ASP A 162 12.72 -18.68 -5.72
CA ASP A 162 12.89 -19.84 -6.60
C ASP A 162 13.71 -19.35 -7.81
N GLU A 163 14.80 -20.04 -8.14
CA GLU A 163 15.80 -19.71 -9.17
C GLU A 163 16.88 -18.66 -8.78
N GLY A 164 17.85 -19.10 -7.98
CA GLY A 164 19.21 -18.56 -8.03
C GLY A 164 20.10 -19.49 -8.87
N PRO A 165 20.98 -18.99 -9.77
CA PRO A 165 21.89 -19.84 -10.53
C PRO A 165 22.77 -20.66 -9.58
N PRO A 166 23.10 -21.93 -9.92
CA PRO A 166 23.86 -22.80 -9.03
C PRO A 166 25.25 -22.21 -8.78
N GLY A 167 25.57 -21.89 -7.52
CA GLY A 167 26.94 -21.56 -7.10
C GLY A 167 27.19 -20.33 -6.23
N LYS A 168 26.19 -19.66 -5.63
CA LYS A 168 26.45 -18.57 -4.66
C LYS A 168 26.41 -19.05 -3.21
N THR A 169 27.42 -18.64 -2.44
CA THR A 169 27.64 -18.99 -1.02
C THR A 169 26.56 -18.42 -0.08
N PRO A 170 26.30 -19.03 1.10
CA PRO A 170 25.08 -18.78 1.89
C PRO A 170 25.06 -17.50 2.75
N ASN A 171 26.05 -16.61 2.66
CA ASN A 171 26.30 -15.64 3.75
C ASN A 171 25.86 -14.19 3.50
N ALA A 172 25.12 -13.90 2.43
CA ALA A 172 24.49 -12.59 2.24
C ALA A 172 22.97 -12.77 2.26
N VAL A 173 22.31 -12.30 3.33
CA VAL A 173 20.86 -12.12 3.34
C VAL A 173 20.53 -11.23 2.14
N SER A 174 19.82 -11.78 1.15
CA SER A 174 19.39 -11.01 -0.02
C SER A 174 18.59 -9.78 0.44
N LYS A 175 18.74 -8.65 -0.26
CA LYS A 175 17.93 -7.43 0.02
C LYS A 175 16.44 -7.74 0.11
N SER A 176 15.95 -8.67 -0.71
CA SER A 176 14.56 -9.15 -0.68
C SER A 176 14.20 -9.84 0.64
N THR A 177 15.08 -10.69 1.14
CA THR A 177 14.93 -11.40 2.42
C THR A 177 14.98 -10.43 3.61
N PHE A 178 15.87 -9.42 3.55
CA PHE A 178 15.93 -8.36 4.57
C PHE A 178 14.63 -7.55 4.63
N LEU A 179 14.14 -7.08 3.47
CA LEU A 179 12.90 -6.30 3.40
C LEU A 179 11.69 -7.10 3.88
N ALA A 180 11.63 -8.39 3.55
CA ALA A 180 10.55 -9.25 4.02
C ALA A 180 10.61 -9.48 5.55
N CYS A 181 11.81 -9.66 6.11
CA CYS A 181 12.00 -9.74 7.55
C CYS A 181 11.59 -8.44 8.25
N LEU A 182 12.02 -7.30 7.72
CA LEU A 182 11.64 -5.98 8.22
C LEU A 182 10.12 -5.77 8.18
N HIS A 183 9.47 -6.11 7.07
CA HIS A 183 8.02 -5.99 6.94
C HIS A 183 7.29 -6.89 7.95
N ARG A 184 7.78 -8.12 8.18
CA ARG A 184 7.25 -9.04 9.19
C ARG A 184 7.40 -8.48 10.59
N LEU A 185 8.59 -8.01 10.96
CA LEU A 185 8.88 -7.37 12.25
C LEU A 185 7.95 -6.17 12.48
N PHE A 186 7.80 -5.33 11.47
CA PHE A 186 6.95 -4.15 11.53
C PHE A 186 5.46 -4.50 11.68
N SER A 187 5.01 -5.53 10.96
CA SER A 187 3.65 -6.07 11.07
C SER A 187 3.36 -6.56 12.49
N THR A 188 4.28 -7.33 13.09
CA THR A 188 4.15 -7.77 14.49
C THR A 188 4.17 -6.61 15.48
N GLN A 189 4.99 -5.59 15.25
CA GLN A 189 4.99 -4.39 16.09
C GLN A 189 3.67 -3.62 16.01
N CYS A 190 3.05 -3.58 14.82
CA CYS A 190 1.75 -2.98 14.60
C CYS A 190 0.62 -3.73 15.32
N GLN A 191 0.67 -5.08 15.40
CA GLN A 191 -0.27 -5.88 16.22
C GLN A 191 -0.14 -5.56 17.72
N ILE A 192 1.09 -5.44 18.23
CA ILE A 192 1.34 -5.03 19.62
C ILE A 192 0.81 -3.62 19.86
N SER A 193 1.08 -2.70 18.93
CA SER A 193 0.63 -1.31 19.03
C SER A 193 -0.90 -1.20 19.03
N GLU A 194 -1.60 -2.01 18.24
CA GLU A 194 -3.07 -2.09 18.28
C GLU A 194 -3.59 -2.47 19.68
N SER A 195 -2.95 -3.44 20.33
CA SER A 195 -3.34 -3.88 21.67
C SER A 195 -3.20 -2.76 22.70
N ILE A 196 -2.17 -1.91 22.55
CA ILE A 196 -1.97 -0.73 23.40
C ILE A 196 -3.01 0.35 23.08
N LEU A 197 -3.23 0.65 21.81
CA LEU A 197 -4.17 1.68 21.36
C LEU A 197 -5.63 1.35 21.71
N LYS A 198 -5.98 0.07 21.87
CA LYS A 198 -7.29 -0.39 22.36
C LYS A 198 -7.44 -0.37 23.88
N GLY A 199 -6.35 -0.21 24.63
CA GLY A 199 -6.33 -0.28 26.10
C GLY A 199 -6.66 1.04 26.81
N PHE A 200 -6.83 2.12 26.06
CA PHE A 200 -7.28 3.43 26.53
C PHE A 200 -8.73 3.68 26.13
#